data_AF-A0A3C2E1M3-F1
#
_entry.id   AF-A0A3C2E1M3-F1
#
_cell.length_a   1.000
_cell.length_b   1.000
_cell.length_c   1.000
_cell.angle_alpha   90.00
_cell.angle_beta   90.00
_cell.angle_gamma   90.00
#
_symmetry.space_group_name_H-M   'P 1'
#
loop_
_entity.id
_entity.type
_entity.pdbx_description
1 polymer ?
#
loop_
_entity_poly.entity_id
_entity_poly.type
_entity_poly.pdbx_seq_one_letter_code
_entity_poly.pdbx_strand_id
1 'polypeptide(L)'
;MLESAEFWVAVAFITFVASVFKLGRKAILGALDRRATKIQSEIDEATRLREEAQAVLAAYQRKQREAAEETEEMLEYAKEEAELLRRRTLSELEEALGRRQQQALDHIAQAEAEATQEVRNRAVDIAVAATMRILEENLDTKRGNDLIKAAIEELPKKLH
;
A
#
# COMPACT_ATOMS: atom_id res chain seq x y z
N MET A 1 50.53 -52.03 -88.34
CA MET A 1 49.49 -52.05 -87.28
C MET A 1 49.41 -50.76 -86.46
N LEU A 2 50.19 -49.71 -86.76
CA LEU A 2 50.11 -48.39 -86.09
C LEU A 2 49.64 -47.25 -87.02
N GLU A 3 49.32 -47.55 -88.28
CA GLU A 3 48.84 -46.56 -89.28
C GLU A 3 47.34 -46.67 -89.60
N SER A 4 46.57 -47.50 -88.89
CA SER A 4 45.11 -47.56 -89.10
C SER A 4 44.42 -46.40 -88.38
N ALA A 5 43.53 -45.71 -89.10
CA ALA A 5 42.72 -44.61 -88.55
C ALA A 5 41.93 -45.07 -87.29
N GLU A 6 41.52 -46.33 -87.25
CA GLU A 6 40.83 -46.95 -86.11
C GLU A 6 41.65 -46.93 -84.81
N PHE A 7 42.98 -47.10 -84.88
CA PHE A 7 43.85 -47.05 -83.70
C PHE A 7 43.91 -45.64 -83.10
N TRP A 8 44.07 -44.61 -83.95
CA TRP A 8 44.05 -43.22 -83.51
C TRP A 8 42.68 -42.76 -83.00
N VAL A 9 41.59 -43.27 -83.59
CA VAL A 9 40.23 -43.05 -83.07
C VAL A 9 40.04 -43.68 -81.69
N ALA A 10 40.55 -44.91 -81.47
CA ALA A 10 40.49 -45.57 -80.16
C ALA A 10 41.30 -44.80 -79.09
N VAL A 11 42.50 -44.31 -79.44
CA VAL A 11 43.33 -43.48 -78.55
C VAL A 11 42.62 -42.15 -78.23
N ALA A 12 42.02 -41.48 -79.22
CA ALA A 12 41.24 -40.26 -79.00
C ALA A 12 40.00 -40.51 -78.12
N PHE A 13 39.31 -41.63 -78.31
CA PHE A 13 38.16 -42.00 -77.48
C PHE A 13 38.55 -42.27 -76.02
N ILE A 14 39.62 -43.04 -75.78
CA ILE A 14 40.10 -43.32 -74.42
C ILE A 14 40.56 -42.04 -73.72
N THR A 15 41.30 -41.18 -74.42
CA THR A 15 41.76 -39.89 -73.86
C THR A 15 40.60 -38.94 -73.57
N PHE A 16 39.58 -38.91 -74.43
CA PHE A 16 38.33 -38.17 -74.20
C PHE A 16 37.58 -38.70 -72.97
N VAL A 17 37.33 -40.01 -72.91
CA VAL A 17 36.63 -40.65 -71.78
C VAL A 17 37.39 -40.43 -70.47
N ALA A 18 38.72 -40.60 -70.45
CA ALA A 18 39.53 -40.35 -69.26
C ALA A 18 39.44 -38.89 -68.78
N SER A 19 39.43 -37.94 -69.72
CA SER A 19 39.31 -36.50 -69.41
C SER A 19 37.93 -36.16 -68.86
N VAL A 20 36.86 -36.66 -69.48
CA VAL A 20 35.46 -36.47 -69.03
C VAL A 20 35.22 -37.13 -67.68
N PHE A 21 35.73 -38.35 -67.47
CA PHE A 21 35.54 -39.08 -66.21
C PHE A 21 36.21 -38.37 -65.03
N LYS A 22 37.42 -37.82 -65.24
CA LYS A 22 38.13 -37.04 -64.21
C LYS A 22 37.36 -35.77 -63.82
N LEU A 23 36.85 -35.03 -64.81
CA LEU A 23 36.16 -33.76 -64.56
C LEU A 23 34.73 -33.99 -64.02
N GLY A 24 34.00 -34.95 -64.60
CA GLY A 24 32.65 -35.33 -64.17
C GLY A 24 32.63 -35.90 -62.76
N ARG A 25 33.59 -36.77 -62.40
CA ARG A 25 33.72 -37.29 -61.03
C ARG A 25 33.92 -36.19 -60.01
N LYS A 26 34.80 -35.21 -60.29
CA LYS A 26 35.05 -34.08 -59.39
C LYS A 26 33.81 -33.20 -59.20
N ALA A 27 33.07 -32.92 -60.28
CA ALA A 27 31.85 -32.12 -60.21
C ALA A 27 30.73 -32.81 -59.43
N ILE A 28 30.50 -34.11 -59.67
CA ILE A 28 29.43 -34.88 -59.01
C ILE A 28 29.74 -35.05 -57.51
N LEU A 29 30.96 -35.46 -57.15
CA LEU A 29 31.35 -35.61 -55.75
C LEU A 29 31.30 -34.26 -55.01
N GLY A 30 31.80 -33.19 -55.63
CA GLY A 30 31.73 -31.85 -55.02
C GLY A 30 30.29 -31.35 -54.82
N ALA A 31 29.37 -31.68 -55.72
CA ALA A 31 27.95 -31.33 -55.54
C ALA A 31 27.29 -32.15 -54.42
N LEU A 32 27.66 -33.43 -54.29
CA LEU A 32 27.14 -34.31 -53.22
C LEU A 32 27.69 -33.90 -51.85
N ASP A 33 28.98 -33.59 -51.74
CA ASP A 33 29.61 -33.11 -50.51
C ASP A 33 29.01 -31.77 -50.06
N ARG A 34 28.75 -30.85 -51.00
CA ARG A 34 28.06 -29.58 -50.69
C ARG A 34 26.66 -29.82 -50.15
N ARG A 35 25.91 -30.74 -50.73
CA ARG A 35 24.57 -31.12 -50.23
C ARG A 35 24.65 -31.76 -48.85
N ALA A 36 25.57 -32.69 -48.64
CA ALA A 36 25.78 -33.35 -47.35
C ALA A 36 26.14 -32.32 -46.26
N THR A 37 27.07 -31.40 -46.56
CA THR A 37 27.47 -30.32 -45.64
C THR A 37 26.30 -29.38 -45.34
N LYS A 38 25.49 -29.02 -46.34
CA LYS A 38 24.30 -28.17 -46.13
C LYS A 38 23.27 -28.85 -45.23
N ILE A 39 22.96 -30.12 -45.51
CA ILE A 39 22.00 -30.89 -44.70
C ILE A 39 22.51 -31.03 -43.27
N GLN A 40 23.80 -31.33 -43.09
CA GLN A 40 24.39 -31.40 -41.76
C GLN A 40 24.25 -30.07 -41.02
N SER A 41 24.58 -28.95 -41.67
CA SER A 41 24.44 -27.62 -41.04
C SER A 41 22.99 -27.28 -40.68
N GLU A 42 22.01 -27.67 -41.50
CA GLU A 42 20.58 -27.46 -41.23
C GLU A 42 20.11 -28.31 -40.04
N ILE A 43 20.59 -29.56 -39.93
CA ILE A 43 20.27 -30.44 -38.80
C ILE A 43 20.91 -29.91 -37.51
N ASP A 44 22.16 -29.47 -37.57
CA ASP A 44 22.88 -28.91 -36.41
C ASP A 44 22.20 -27.62 -35.93
N GLU A 45 21.79 -26.74 -36.86
CA GLU A 45 21.04 -25.53 -36.54
C GLU A 45 19.66 -25.83 -35.96
N ALA A 46 18.91 -26.77 -36.55
CA ALA A 46 17.62 -27.20 -36.02
C ALA A 46 17.74 -27.79 -34.61
N THR A 47 18.79 -28.58 -34.36
CA THR A 47 19.08 -29.16 -33.05
C THR A 47 19.40 -28.08 -32.03
N ARG A 48 20.30 -27.15 -32.38
CA ARG A 48 20.62 -25.99 -31.53
C ARG A 48 19.39 -25.17 -31.20
N LEU A 49 18.56 -24.85 -32.19
CA LEU A 49 17.33 -24.08 -32.00
C LEU A 49 16.34 -24.81 -31.07
N ARG A 50 16.25 -26.15 -31.18
CA ARG A 50 15.41 -26.96 -30.30
C ARG A 50 15.93 -26.92 -28.86
N GLU A 51 17.23 -27.04 -28.66
CA GLU A 51 17.85 -26.98 -27.33
C GLU A 51 17.66 -25.59 -26.69
N GLU A 52 17.86 -24.52 -27.46
CA GLU A 52 17.59 -23.15 -27.02
C GLU A 52 16.12 -22.96 -26.63
N ALA A 53 15.18 -23.43 -27.46
CA ALA A 53 13.75 -23.36 -27.16
C ALA A 53 13.38 -24.14 -25.89
N GLN A 54 13.97 -25.33 -25.69
CA GLN A 54 13.77 -26.13 -24.48
C GLN A 54 14.35 -25.44 -23.24
N ALA A 55 15.53 -24.83 -23.34
CA ALA A 55 16.16 -24.09 -22.26
C ALA A 55 15.33 -22.86 -21.87
N VAL A 56 14.83 -22.11 -22.87
CA VAL A 56 13.94 -20.96 -22.66
C VAL A 56 12.64 -21.41 -22.01
N LEU A 57 11.99 -22.48 -22.50
CA LEU A 57 10.76 -23.00 -21.90
C LEU A 57 10.97 -23.40 -20.43
N ALA A 58 12.06 -24.10 -20.12
CA ALA A 58 12.39 -24.48 -18.76
C ALA A 58 12.63 -23.25 -17.85
N ALA A 59 13.29 -22.21 -18.38
CA ALA A 59 13.48 -20.95 -17.66
C ALA A 59 12.16 -20.23 -17.38
N TYR A 60 11.26 -20.15 -18.37
CA TYR A 60 9.93 -19.56 -18.17
C TYR A 60 9.08 -20.34 -17.17
N GLN A 61 9.12 -21.67 -17.21
CA GLN A 61 8.41 -22.51 -16.24
C GLN A 61 8.94 -22.33 -14.82
N ARG A 62 10.27 -22.20 -14.64
CA ARG A 62 10.86 -21.86 -13.33
C ARG A 62 10.38 -20.49 -12.87
N LYS A 63 10.52 -19.48 -13.72
CA LYS A 63 10.10 -18.11 -13.42
C LYS A 63 8.61 -17.99 -13.09
N GLN A 64 7.75 -18.77 -13.75
CA GLN A 64 6.32 -18.82 -13.42
C GLN A 64 6.05 -19.40 -12.03
N ARG A 65 6.79 -20.45 -11.63
CA ARG A 65 6.66 -21.03 -10.29
C ARG A 65 7.17 -20.07 -9.22
N GLU A 66 8.35 -19.49 -9.43
CA GLU A 66 8.93 -18.49 -8.54
C GLU A 66 8.00 -17.29 -8.37
N ALA A 67 7.41 -16.77 -9.47
CA ALA A 67 6.45 -15.67 -9.39
C ALA A 67 5.16 -16.06 -8.66
N ALA A 68 4.69 -17.31 -8.78
CA ALA A 68 3.53 -17.78 -8.05
C ALA A 68 3.79 -17.88 -6.55
N GLU A 69 4.95 -18.43 -6.17
CA GLU A 69 5.42 -18.51 -4.78
C GLU A 69 5.59 -17.10 -4.18
N GLU A 70 6.27 -16.18 -4.88
CA GLU A 70 6.43 -14.79 -4.45
C GLU A 70 5.08 -14.06 -4.28
N THR A 71 4.12 -14.33 -5.16
CA THR A 71 2.78 -13.76 -5.05
C THR A 71 2.03 -14.30 -3.84
N GLU A 72 2.17 -15.58 -3.54
CA GLU A 72 1.56 -16.20 -2.36
C GLU A 72 2.15 -15.63 -1.06
N GLU A 73 3.48 -15.52 -0.98
CA GLU A 73 4.18 -14.89 0.14
C GLU A 73 3.76 -13.42 0.31
N MET A 74 3.67 -12.65 -0.78
CA MET A 74 3.22 -11.26 -0.74
C MET A 74 1.80 -11.14 -0.21
N LEU A 75 0.92 -12.07 -0.58
CA LEU A 75 -0.48 -12.07 -0.19
C LEU A 75 -0.66 -12.49 1.28
N GLU A 76 0.16 -13.41 1.77
CA GLU A 76 0.24 -13.76 3.19
C GLU A 76 0.74 -12.57 4.03
N TYR A 77 1.85 -11.95 3.62
CA TYR A 77 2.39 -10.77 4.28
C TYR A 77 1.38 -9.62 4.32
N ALA A 78 0.69 -9.34 3.21
CA ALA A 78 -0.34 -8.30 3.15
C ALA A 78 -1.51 -8.58 4.10
N LYS A 79 -1.91 -9.85 4.28
CA LYS A 79 -2.96 -10.23 5.24
C LYS A 79 -2.51 -10.05 6.68
N GLU A 80 -1.28 -10.45 7.00
CA GLU A 80 -0.73 -10.29 8.34
C GLU A 80 -0.62 -8.80 8.71
N GLU A 81 -0.09 -7.98 7.81
CA GLU A 81 0.02 -6.53 7.98
C GLU A 81 -1.36 -5.88 8.13
N ALA A 82 -2.35 -6.30 7.34
CA ALA A 82 -3.72 -5.82 7.46
C ALA A 82 -4.34 -6.14 8.84
N GLU A 83 -4.12 -7.34 9.38
CA GLU A 83 -4.60 -7.71 10.72
C GLU A 83 -3.86 -6.97 11.84
N LEU A 84 -2.55 -6.76 11.70
CA LEU A 84 -1.78 -5.93 12.63
C LEU A 84 -2.28 -4.48 12.63
N LEU A 85 -2.43 -3.88 11.46
CA LEU A 85 -2.95 -2.52 11.30
C LEU A 85 -4.38 -2.41 11.86
N ARG A 86 -5.25 -3.38 11.59
CA ARG A 86 -6.61 -3.41 12.12
C ARG A 86 -6.61 -3.45 13.64
N ARG A 87 -5.83 -4.34 14.25
CA ARG A 87 -5.72 -4.45 15.72
C ARG A 87 -5.19 -3.15 16.34
N ARG A 88 -4.14 -2.58 15.77
CA ARG A 88 -3.58 -1.31 16.22
C ARG A 88 -4.60 -0.17 16.12
N THR A 89 -5.27 -0.05 14.98
CA THR A 89 -6.26 1.00 14.73
C THR A 89 -7.44 0.88 15.69
N LEU A 90 -7.90 -0.34 15.98
CA LEU A 90 -8.96 -0.57 16.96
C LEU A 90 -8.53 -0.15 18.38
N SER A 91 -7.32 -0.52 18.81
CA SER A 91 -6.78 -0.11 20.10
C SER A 91 -6.68 1.42 20.20
N GLU A 92 -6.14 2.08 19.17
CA GLU A 92 -6.02 3.54 19.13
C GLU A 92 -7.40 4.23 19.13
N LEU A 93 -8.39 3.64 18.45
CA LEU A 93 -9.77 4.12 18.42
C LEU A 93 -10.44 3.99 19.79
N GLU A 94 -10.31 2.85 20.46
CA GLU A 94 -10.85 2.61 21.80
C GLU A 94 -10.28 3.62 22.80
N GLU A 95 -8.96 3.86 22.77
CA GLU A 95 -8.35 4.88 23.61
C GLU A 95 -8.85 6.30 23.27
N ALA A 96 -8.99 6.63 21.99
CA ALA A 96 -9.48 7.94 21.56
C ALA A 96 -10.93 8.18 21.98
N LEU A 97 -11.78 7.15 21.86
CA LEU A 97 -13.17 7.18 22.32
C LEU A 97 -13.24 7.30 23.85
N GLY A 98 -12.43 6.55 24.59
CA GLY A 98 -12.34 6.67 26.06
C GLY A 98 -11.94 8.07 26.50
N ARG A 99 -10.93 8.68 25.86
CA ARG A 99 -10.54 10.08 26.12
C ARG A 99 -11.67 11.07 25.82
N ARG A 100 -12.37 10.91 24.69
CA ARG A 100 -13.51 11.77 24.34
C ARG A 100 -14.68 11.61 25.31
N GLN A 101 -14.95 10.39 25.75
CA GLN A 101 -15.99 10.14 26.74
C GLN A 101 -15.65 10.83 28.06
N GLN A 102 -14.41 10.71 28.53
CA GLN A 102 -14.00 11.40 29.76
C GLN A 102 -14.13 12.92 29.63
N GLN A 103 -13.67 13.50 28.51
CA GLN A 103 -13.83 14.93 28.25
C GLN A 103 -15.30 15.36 28.27
N ALA A 104 -16.18 14.58 27.65
CA ALA A 104 -17.62 14.87 27.66
C ALA A 104 -18.21 14.82 29.07
N LEU A 105 -17.81 13.83 29.88
CA LEU A 105 -18.23 13.73 31.29
C LEU A 105 -17.72 14.90 32.12
N ASP A 106 -16.46 15.31 31.93
CA ASP A 106 -15.86 16.45 32.62
C ASP A 106 -16.59 17.75 32.24
N HIS A 107 -16.95 17.94 30.97
CA HIS A 107 -17.75 19.08 30.50
C HIS A 107 -19.16 19.09 31.10
N ILE A 108 -19.82 17.93 31.20
CA ILE A 108 -21.14 17.81 31.84
C ILE A 108 -21.03 18.19 33.32
N ALA A 109 -20.05 17.64 34.04
CA ALA A 109 -19.84 17.94 35.45
C ALA A 109 -19.57 19.44 35.70
N GLN A 110 -18.77 20.07 34.82
CA GLN A 110 -18.55 21.50 34.87
C GLN A 110 -19.85 22.29 34.66
N ALA A 111 -20.63 21.95 33.63
CA ALA A 111 -21.90 22.61 33.34
C ALA A 111 -22.93 22.44 34.47
N GLU A 112 -22.99 21.27 35.11
CA GLU A 112 -23.84 21.02 36.28
C GLU A 112 -23.44 21.88 37.48
N ALA A 113 -22.13 22.03 37.73
CA ALA A 113 -21.62 22.89 38.79
C ALA A 113 -21.97 24.36 38.53
N GLU A 114 -21.76 24.84 37.30
CA GLU A 114 -22.11 26.19 36.87
C GLU A 114 -23.62 26.46 37.00
N ALA A 115 -24.47 25.55 36.53
CA ALA A 115 -25.92 25.67 36.65
C ALA A 115 -26.39 25.69 38.11
N THR A 116 -25.80 24.86 38.97
CA THR A 116 -26.11 24.84 40.40
C THR A 116 -25.73 26.16 41.08
N GLN A 117 -24.58 26.72 40.71
CA GLN A 117 -24.14 28.02 41.20
C GLN A 117 -25.07 29.15 40.72
N GLU A 118 -25.50 29.11 39.46
CA GLU A 118 -26.44 30.08 38.91
C GLU A 118 -27.79 30.05 39.64
N VAL A 119 -28.35 28.86 39.88
CA VAL A 119 -29.62 28.71 40.63
C VAL A 119 -29.47 29.25 42.05
N ARG A 120 -28.34 28.96 42.73
CA ARG A 120 -28.09 29.48 44.08
C ARG A 120 -28.00 31.01 44.09
N ASN A 121 -27.27 31.60 43.14
CA ASN A 121 -27.15 33.05 43.02
C ASN A 121 -28.53 33.69 42.77
N ARG A 122 -29.33 33.10 41.87
CA ARG A 122 -30.69 33.58 41.59
C ARG A 122 -31.60 33.51 42.83
N ALA A 123 -31.48 32.44 43.62
CA ALA A 123 -32.22 32.31 44.87
C ALA A 123 -31.81 33.39 45.90
N VAL A 124 -30.52 33.70 46.00
CA VAL A 124 -30.01 34.79 46.86
C VAL A 124 -30.57 36.13 46.39
N ASP A 125 -30.53 36.43 45.10
CA ASP A 125 -31.06 37.67 44.53
C ASP A 125 -32.56 37.83 44.85
N ILE A 126 -33.35 36.76 44.69
CA ILE A 126 -34.79 36.76 44.99
C ILE A 126 -35.01 36.97 46.49
N ALA A 127 -34.25 36.31 47.37
CA ALA A 127 -34.37 36.46 48.82
C ALA A 127 -34.03 37.88 49.28
N VAL A 128 -32.97 38.48 48.72
CA VAL A 128 -32.57 39.86 48.99
C VAL A 128 -33.65 40.84 48.51
N ALA A 129 -34.18 40.65 47.30
CA ALA A 129 -35.26 41.48 46.76
C ALA A 129 -36.55 41.38 47.59
N ALA A 130 -36.93 40.17 48.02
CA ALA A 130 -38.08 39.96 48.90
C ALA A 130 -37.88 40.62 50.27
N THR A 131 -36.67 40.51 50.85
CA THR A 131 -36.33 41.14 52.12
C THR A 131 -36.40 42.67 52.02
N MET A 132 -35.89 43.27 50.93
CA MET A 132 -36.02 44.70 50.66
C MET A 132 -37.48 45.13 50.62
N ARG A 133 -38.34 44.41 49.88
CA ARG A 133 -39.78 44.71 49.82
C ARG A 133 -40.47 44.62 51.17
N ILE A 134 -40.20 43.56 51.95
CA ILE A 134 -40.76 43.41 53.30
C ILE A 134 -40.30 44.56 54.21
N LEU A 135 -39.03 44.96 54.10
CA LEU A 135 -38.48 46.07 54.88
C LEU A 135 -39.15 47.40 54.51
N GLU A 136 -39.36 47.67 53.21
CA GLU A 136 -40.11 48.84 52.72
C GLU A 136 -41.56 48.84 53.24
N GLU A 137 -42.25 47.70 53.21
CA GLU A 137 -43.64 47.57 53.68
C GLU A 137 -43.78 47.70 55.22
N ASN A 138 -42.76 47.31 56.00
CA ASN A 138 -42.77 47.34 57.46
C ASN A 138 -42.10 48.57 58.10
N LEU A 139 -41.45 49.41 57.30
CA LEU A 139 -40.85 50.67 57.74
C LEU A 139 -41.94 51.73 57.94
N ASP A 140 -42.46 51.85 59.16
CA ASP A 140 -43.16 53.06 59.60
C ASP A 140 -42.16 54.16 59.99
N THR A 141 -42.59 55.42 59.97
CA THR A 141 -41.76 56.60 60.32
C THR A 141 -41.19 56.55 61.75
N LYS A 142 -41.75 55.72 62.64
CA LYS A 142 -41.34 55.54 64.03
C LYS A 142 -40.19 54.54 64.12
N ARG A 143 -40.32 53.36 63.50
CA ARG A 143 -39.29 52.32 63.39
C ARG A 143 -38.07 52.80 62.63
N GLY A 144 -38.25 53.59 61.57
CA GLY A 144 -37.14 54.22 60.84
C GLY A 144 -36.30 55.14 61.74
N ASN A 145 -36.96 55.96 62.57
CA ASN A 145 -36.26 56.83 63.53
C ASN A 145 -35.58 56.05 64.66
N ASP A 146 -36.17 54.95 65.12
CA ASP A 146 -35.55 54.07 66.12
C ASP A 146 -34.30 53.36 65.56
N LEU A 147 -34.33 52.92 64.30
CA LEU A 147 -33.16 52.34 63.62
C LEU A 147 -32.03 53.36 63.43
N ILE A 148 -32.37 54.62 63.09
CA ILE A 148 -31.37 55.71 62.98
C ILE A 148 -30.73 55.98 64.35
N LYS A 149 -31.52 56.05 65.42
CA LYS A 149 -30.99 56.19 66.79
C LYS A 149 -30.09 55.03 67.19
N ALA A 150 -30.49 53.79 66.90
CA ALA A 150 -29.69 52.61 67.19
C ALA A 150 -28.37 52.59 66.42
N ALA A 151 -28.37 52.96 65.13
CA ALA A 151 -27.15 53.07 64.33
C ALA A 151 -26.19 54.16 64.85
N ILE A 152 -26.73 55.28 65.33
CA ILE A 152 -25.95 56.35 65.97
C ILE A 152 -25.34 55.88 67.31
N GLU A 153 -26.03 55.05 68.08
CA GLU A 153 -25.52 54.44 69.32
C GLU A 153 -24.50 53.31 69.09
N GLU A 154 -24.56 52.60 67.96
CA GLU A 154 -23.62 51.53 67.61
C GLU A 154 -22.30 52.03 67.01
N LEU A 155 -22.31 53.18 66.32
CA LEU A 155 -21.14 53.82 65.71
C LEU A 155 -19.94 53.96 66.65
N PRO A 156 -20.10 54.43 67.91
CA PRO A 156 -19.00 54.48 68.88
C PRO A 156 -18.46 53.10 69.28
N LYS A 157 -19.28 52.05 69.27
CA LYS A 157 -18.90 50.70 69.75
C LYS A 157 -18.10 49.88 68.74
N LYS A 158 -18.14 50.22 67.45
CA LYS A 158 -17.34 49.58 66.39
C LYS A 158 -16.07 50.36 66.02
N LEU A 159 -15.88 51.53 66.62
CA LEU A 159 -14.69 52.40 66.45
C LEU A 159 -13.69 52.29 67.61
N HIS A 160 -13.77 51.22 68.40
CA HIS A 160 -12.77 50.82 69.39
C HIS A 160 -12.10 49.51 68.98
#